data_AF-A0A967H131-F1
#
_entry.id   AF-A0A967H131-F1
#
_cell.length_a   1.000
_cell.length_b   1.000
_cell.length_c   1.000
_cell.angle_alpha   90.00
_cell.angle_beta   90.00
_cell.angle_gamma   90.00
#
_symmetry.space_group_name_H-M   'P 1'
#
loop_
_entity.id
_entity.type
_entity.pdbx_description
1 polymer ?
#
loop_
_entity_poly.entity_id
_entity_poly.type
_entity_poly.pdbx_seq_one_letter_code
_entity_poly.pdbx_strand_id
1 'polypeptide(L)' 'KLVVVQPGDYRVKEELAKVADDAGLELEVREDTHFYDTIEAFANWASGRKSLVLETYYRHMRRKHNVLISEAGGP' A
#
# COMPACT_ATOMS: atom_id res chain seq x y z
N LYS A 1 16.12 5.22 17.21
CA LYS A 1 15.37 4.85 15.99
C LYS A 1 14.61 6.06 15.45
N LEU A 2 14.56 6.22 14.13
CA LEU A 2 13.75 7.19 13.40
C LEU A 2 12.47 6.49 12.93
N VAL A 3 11.31 7.00 13.33
CA VAL A 3 10.02 6.38 12.99
C VAL A 3 9.27 7.30 12.03
N VAL A 4 8.86 6.77 10.88
CA VAL A 4 8.15 7.51 9.82
C VAL A 4 6.99 6.69 9.28
N VAL A 5 5.99 7.38 8.72
CA VAL A 5 4.98 6.75 7.88
C VAL A 5 5.55 6.58 6.47
N GLN A 6 5.13 5.53 5.77
CA GLN A 6 5.50 5.24 4.40
C GLN A 6 5.34 6.48 3.50
N PRO A 7 6.43 6.97 2.89
CA PRO A 7 6.35 8.13 2.02
C PRO A 7 5.73 7.75 0.66
N GLY A 8 4.96 8.67 0.08
CA GLY A 8 4.37 8.51 -1.25
C GLY A 8 5.32 8.76 -2.43
N ASP A 9 6.57 9.15 -2.17
CA ASP A 9 7.60 9.42 -3.18
C ASP A 9 8.85 8.57 -2.86
N TYR A 10 9.35 7.88 -3.88
CA TYR A 10 10.54 7.05 -3.78
C TYR A 10 11.79 7.87 -3.40
N ARG A 11 11.95 9.10 -3.92
CA ARG A 11 13.06 9.99 -3.57
C ARG A 11 13.05 10.33 -2.07
N VAL A 12 11.87 10.59 -1.51
CA VAL A 12 11.72 10.89 -0.07
C VAL A 12 12.09 9.66 0.77
N LYS A 13 11.72 8.46 0.33
CA LYS A 13 12.14 7.20 0.99
C LYS A 13 13.66 7.08 1.08
N GLU A 14 14.36 7.36 -0.03
CA GLU A 14 15.82 7.31 -0.08
C GLU A 14 16.47 8.39 0.79
N GLU A 15 15.92 9.61 0.81
CA GLU A 15 16.39 10.70 1.67
C GLU A 15 16.23 10.35 3.16
N LEU A 16 15.08 9.79 3.57
CA LEU A 16 14.85 9.34 4.95
C LEU A 16 15.80 8.22 5.37
N ALA A 17 16.13 7.30 4.46
CA ALA A 17 17.11 6.25 4.71
C ALA A 17 18.51 6.83 4.96
N LYS A 18 18.94 7.82 4.15
CA LYS A 18 20.22 8.52 4.36
C LYS A 18 20.25 9.27 5.68
N VAL A 19 19.18 10.01 6.00
CA VAL A 19 19.08 10.74 7.28
C VAL A 19 19.17 9.79 8.48
N ALA A 20 18.57 8.61 8.40
CA ALA A 20 18.66 7.60 9.45
C ALA A 20 20.10 7.07 9.61
N ASP A 21 20.76 6.76 8.49
CA ASP A 21 22.14 6.26 8.44
C ASP A 21 23.15 7.29 8.98
N ASP A 22 23.07 8.54 8.49
CA ASP A 22 23.91 9.66 8.93
C ASP A 22 23.76 9.94 10.44
N ALA A 23 22.56 9.70 10.99
CA ALA A 23 22.27 9.86 12.41
C ALA A 23 22.59 8.61 13.26
N GLY A 24 22.99 7.49 12.64
CA GLY A 24 23.22 6.21 13.33
C GLY A 24 21.95 5.63 13.96
N LEU A 25 20.78 5.89 13.38
CA LEU A 25 19.48 5.45 13.89
C LEU A 25 18.90 4.34 13.00
N GLU A 26 18.32 3.32 13.63
CA GLU A 26 17.44 2.37 12.93
C GLU A 26 16.23 3.13 12.34
N LEU A 27 15.94 2.92 11.04
CA LEU A 27 14.75 3.44 10.38
C LEU A 27 13.59 2.44 10.50
N GLU A 28 12.50 2.86 11.14
CA GLU A 28 11.24 2.14 11.22
C GLU A 28 10.21 2.83 10.32
N VAL A 29 9.84 2.19 9.21
CA VAL A 29 8.78 2.68 8.30
C VAL A 29 7.48 1.95 8.63
N ARG A 30 6.44 2.71 8.97
CA ARG A 30 5.10 2.19 9.24
C ARG A 30 4.19 2.39 8.04
N GLU A 31 3.23 1.50 7.88
CA GLU A 31 2.21 1.59 6.83
C GLU A 31 1.43 2.91 6.90
N ASP A 32 1.04 3.42 5.74
CA ASP A 32 0.17 4.60 5.64
C ASP A 32 -1.30 4.17 5.69
N THR A 33 -1.97 4.51 6.80
CA THR A 33 -3.36 4.16 7.06
C THR A 33 -4.37 5.00 6.27
N HIS A 34 -3.93 5.95 5.44
CA HIS A 34 -4.83 6.69 4.54
C HIS A 34 -5.28 5.87 3.33
N PHE A 35 -4.54 4.79 3.01
CA PHE A 35 -4.90 3.90 1.91
C PHE A 35 -5.75 2.72 2.39
N TYR A 36 -6.69 2.28 1.55
CA TYR A 36 -7.50 1.09 1.82
C TYR A 36 -6.72 -0.22 1.73
N ASP A 37 -5.56 -0.21 1.07
CA ASP A 37 -4.72 -1.39 0.92
C ASP A 37 -3.23 -1.07 1.09
N THR A 38 -2.46 -2.11 1.37
CA THR A 38 -1.00 -2.02 1.47
C THR A 38 -0.33 -2.30 0.12
N ILE A 39 0.94 -1.91 -0.02
CA ILE A 39 1.73 -2.20 -1.22
C ILE A 39 1.87 -3.72 -1.42
N GLU A 40 2.06 -4.46 -0.32
CA GLU A 40 2.22 -5.91 -0.30
C GLU A 40 0.94 -6.61 -0.77
N ALA A 41 -0.22 -6.15 -0.29
CA ALA A 41 -1.51 -6.69 -0.71
C ALA A 41 -1.81 -6.38 -2.18
N PHE A 42 -1.47 -5.18 -2.67
CA PHE A 42 -1.55 -4.86 -4.09
C PHE A 42 -0.62 -5.76 -4.92
N ALA A 43 0.63 -5.96 -4.49
CA ALA A 43 1.59 -6.83 -5.17
C ALA A 43 1.10 -8.28 -5.24
N ASN A 44 0.51 -8.78 -4.15
CA ASN A 44 -0.13 -10.10 -4.09
C ASN A 44 -1.33 -10.19 -5.04
N TRP A 45 -2.17 -9.15 -5.09
CA TRP A 45 -3.27 -9.08 -6.04
C TRP A 45 -2.75 -9.03 -7.48
N ALA A 46 -1.68 -8.28 -7.78
CA ALA A 46 -1.14 -8.14 -9.13
C ALA A 46 -0.43 -9.42 -9.62
N SER A 47 0.13 -10.22 -8.71
CA SER A 47 0.90 -11.41 -9.02
C SER A 47 0.13 -12.40 -9.92
N GLY A 48 0.82 -12.92 -10.94
CA GLY A 48 0.29 -13.91 -11.90
C GLY A 48 -0.73 -13.36 -12.91
N ARG A 49 -1.11 -12.08 -12.86
CA ARG A 49 -2.05 -11.48 -13.82
C ARG A 49 -1.32 -10.96 -15.05
N LYS A 50 -1.88 -11.22 -16.23
CA LYS A 50 -1.33 -10.74 -17.51
C LYS A 50 -1.55 -9.25 -17.75
N SER A 51 -2.59 -8.69 -17.16
CA SER A 51 -2.93 -7.27 -17.27
C SER A 51 -3.46 -6.74 -15.93
N LEU A 52 -3.11 -5.49 -15.63
CA LEU A 52 -3.59 -4.78 -14.45
C LEU A 52 -4.60 -3.74 -14.91
N VAL A 53 -5.88 -4.00 -14.64
CA VAL A 53 -6.99 -3.13 -15.00
C VAL A 53 -7.63 -2.60 -13.73
N LEU A 54 -7.81 -1.28 -13.65
CA LEU A 54 -8.36 -0.62 -12.46
C LEU A 54 -9.75 -1.15 -12.10
N GLU A 55 -10.61 -1.45 -13.07
CA GLU A 55 -11.94 -2.01 -12.80
C GLU A 55 -11.87 -3.32 -12.00
N THR A 56 -10.97 -4.23 -12.39
CA THR A 56 -10.80 -5.52 -11.71
C THR A 56 -10.28 -5.33 -10.28
N TYR A 57 -9.35 -4.39 -10.08
CA TYR A 57 -8.84 -4.05 -8.75
C TYR A 57 -9.93 -3.40 -7.89
N TYR A 58 -10.67 -2.45 -8.45
CA TYR A 58 -11.75 -1.74 -7.78
C TYR A 58 -12.87 -2.68 -7.33
N ARG A 59 -13.30 -3.63 -8.17
CA ARG A 59 -14.29 -4.66 -7.79
C ARG A 59 -13.75 -5.57 -6.68
N HIS A 60 -12.46 -5.91 -6.71
CA HIS A 60 -11.82 -6.66 -5.62
C HIS A 60 -11.87 -5.87 -4.30
N MET A 61 -11.49 -4.58 -4.33
CA MET A 61 -11.51 -3.70 -3.16
C MET A 61 -12.91 -3.51 -2.59
N ARG A 62 -13.93 -3.29 -3.43
CA ARG A 62 -15.31 -3.18 -2.95
C ARG A 62 -15.79 -4.42 -2.21
N ARG A 63 -15.46 -5.62 -2.71
CA ARG A 63 -15.78 -6.88 -2.01
C ARG A 63 -15.00 -6.99 -0.69
N LYS A 64 -13.69 -6.69 -0.72
CA LYS A 64 -12.81 -6.74 0.46
C LYS A 64 -13.30 -5.83 1.59
N HIS A 65 -13.78 -4.63 1.27
CA HIS A 65 -14.23 -3.64 2.26
C HIS A 65 -15.76 -3.59 2.45
N ASN A 66 -16.49 -4.50 1.80
CA ASN A 66 -17.95 -4.54 1.82
C ASN A 66 -18.63 -3.19 1.46
N VAL A 67 -18.09 -2.48 0.47
CA VAL A 67 -18.59 -1.17 0.05
C VAL A 67 -19.60 -1.32 -1.08
N LEU A 68 -20.86 -0.97 -0.79
CA LEU A 68 -21.98 -1.00 -1.72
C LEU A 68 -22.24 -2.39 -2.33
N ILE A 69 -21.98 -3.47 -1.61
CA ILE A 69 -22.21 -4.83 -2.11
C ILE A 69 -23.69 -5.19 -1.97
N SER A 70 -24.27 -5.80 -3.01
CA SER A 70 -25.64 -6.29 -2.96
C SER A 70 -25.77 -7.50 -2.02
N GLU A 71 -27.00 -7.82 -1.59
CA GLU A 71 -27.27 -9.02 -0.79
C GLU A 71 -26.83 -10.32 -1.49
N ALA A 72 -26.77 -10.31 -2.83
CA ALA A 72 -26.26 -11.41 -3.64
C ALA A 72 -24.72 -11.47 -3.75
N GLY A 73 -23.98 -10.60 -3.04
CA GLY A 73 -22.51 -10.57 -3.02
C GLY A 73 -21.86 -9.90 -4.23
N GLY A 74 -22.65 -9.20 -5.05
CA GLY A 74 -22.17 -8.52 -6.25
C GLY A 74 -21.79 -7.05 -5.98
N PRO A 75 -20.62 -6.57 -6.48
CA PRO A 75 -20.33 -5.15 -6.59
C PRO A 75 -21.01 -4.52 -7.80
#